data_AF-A8PTX8-F1
#
_entry.id   AF-A8PTX8-F1
#
_cell.length_a   1.000
_cell.length_b   1.000
_cell.length_c   1.000
_cell.angle_alpha   90.00
_cell.angle_beta   90.00
_cell.angle_gamma   90.00
#
_symmetry.space_group_name_H-M   'P 1'
#
loop_
_entity.id
_entity.type
_entity.pdbx_description
1 polymer ?
#
loop_
_entity_poly.entity_id
_entity_poly.type
_entity_poly.pdbx_seq_one_letter_code
_entity_poly.pdbx_strand_id
1 'polypeptide(L)'
;MKPLVLRDIDLTKCTTPQLIERCRHEVRTQPAFKAYRNVVADLDTIKLYTQAHGAKTTNLIINLDHPEWIFDSASDASLASLGVQNETELSLFHRPAYEAFLQHPETRWD
;
A
#
# COMPACT_ATOMS: atom_id res chain seq x y z
N MET A 1 7.84 1.15 12.84
CA MET A 1 7.72 1.86 11.55
C MET A 1 6.58 2.88 11.68
N LYS A 2 6.74 4.11 11.19
CA LYS A 2 5.69 5.15 11.27
C LYS A 2 4.79 5.05 10.03
N PRO A 3 3.45 4.97 10.15
CA PRO A 3 2.58 4.95 8.99
C PRO A 3 2.51 6.34 8.33
N LEU A 4 2.31 6.36 7.00
CA LEU A 4 1.93 7.57 6.28
C LEU A 4 0.42 7.79 6.47
N VAL A 5 0.06 8.87 7.16
CA VAL A 5 -1.34 9.24 7.37
C VAL A 5 -1.75 10.25 6.32
N LEU A 6 -2.69 9.86 5.47
CA LEU A 6 -3.30 10.74 4.47
C LEU A 6 -4.65 11.24 4.99
N ARG A 7 -4.94 12.52 4.75
CA ARG A 7 -6.20 13.17 5.13
C ARG A 7 -6.86 13.77 3.90
N ASP A 8 -8.15 14.04 4.01
CA ASP A 8 -8.93 14.78 3.02
C ASP A 8 -8.94 14.15 1.62
N ILE A 9 -9.00 12.81 1.57
CA ILE A 9 -9.14 12.05 0.32
C ILE A 9 -10.63 11.83 0.04
N ASP A 10 -11.10 12.33 -1.10
CA ASP A 10 -12.41 11.95 -1.64
C ASP A 10 -12.32 10.54 -2.26
N LEU A 11 -12.71 9.53 -1.48
CA LEU A 11 -12.66 8.13 -1.88
C LEU A 11 -13.55 7.79 -3.09
N THR A 12 -14.55 8.63 -3.39
CA THR A 12 -15.46 8.41 -4.53
C THR A 12 -14.83 8.82 -5.85
N LYS A 13 -13.81 9.69 -5.81
CA LYS A 13 -13.13 10.23 -7.00
C LYS A 13 -11.67 9.79 -7.11
N CYS A 14 -11.00 9.61 -5.98
CA CYS A 14 -9.60 9.21 -5.96
C CYS A 14 -9.46 7.80 -6.51
N THR A 15 -8.54 7.60 -7.45
CA THR A 15 -8.20 6.29 -8.01
C THR A 15 -6.91 5.74 -7.42
N THR A 16 -6.65 4.45 -7.63
CA THR A 16 -5.42 3.79 -7.21
C THR A 16 -4.14 4.50 -7.69
N PRO A 17 -3.95 4.82 -8.99
CA PRO A 17 -2.76 5.54 -9.45
C PRO A 17 -2.60 6.94 -8.82
N GLN A 18 -3.71 7.67 -8.60
CA GLN A 18 -3.67 8.97 -7.93
C GLN A 18 -3.21 8.85 -6.47
N LEU A 19 -3.70 7.83 -5.76
CA LEU A 19 -3.28 7.55 -4.39
C LEU A 19 -1.79 7.18 -4.31
N ILE A 20 -1.33 6.33 -5.24
CA ILE A 20 0.08 5.92 -5.30
C ILE A 20 0.98 7.12 -5.51
N GLU A 21 0.69 8.00 -6.48
CA GLU A 21 1.53 9.19 -6.67
C GLU A 21 1.47 10.13 -5.48
N ARG A 22 0.31 10.24 -4.81
CA ARG A 22 0.25 11.03 -3.57
C ARG A 22 1.17 10.45 -2.50
N CYS A 23 1.14 9.14 -2.28
CA CYS A 23 2.04 8.45 -1.34
C CYS A 23 3.51 8.66 -1.71
N ARG A 24 3.85 8.50 -2.99
CA ARG A 24 5.23 8.69 -3.49
C ARG A 24 5.71 10.12 -3.23
N HIS A 25 4.87 11.11 -3.50
CA HIS A 25 5.17 12.50 -3.20
C HIS A 25 5.46 12.72 -1.71
N GLU A 26 4.57 12.26 -0.83
CA GLU A 26 4.74 12.41 0.63
C GLU A 26 6.00 11.72 1.16
N VAL A 27 6.33 10.52 0.67
CA VAL A 27 7.56 9.80 1.04
C VAL A 27 8.82 10.55 0.60
N ARG A 28 8.80 11.17 -0.59
CA ARG A 28 9.91 11.99 -1.09
C ARG A 28 10.12 13.25 -0.26
N THR A 29 9.05 13.90 0.19
CA THR A 29 9.11 15.21 0.86
C THR A 29 9.30 15.11 2.37
N GLN A 30 8.60 14.19 3.04
CA GLN A 30 8.62 14.11 4.50
C GLN A 30 9.94 13.52 5.02
N PRO A 31 10.60 14.14 6.02
CA PRO A 31 11.85 13.63 6.58
C PRO A 31 11.75 12.25 7.22
N ALA A 32 10.58 11.92 7.79
CA ALA A 32 10.33 10.64 8.47
C ALA A 32 10.47 9.42 7.54
N PHE A 33 10.35 9.60 6.23
CA PHE A 33 10.44 8.53 5.23
C PHE A 33 11.75 8.56 4.43
N LYS A 34 12.79 9.26 4.90
CA LYS A 34 14.09 9.37 4.22
C LYS A 34 14.66 8.02 3.78
N ALA A 35 14.51 6.98 4.61
CA ALA A 35 15.01 5.63 4.33
C ALA A 35 14.38 4.98 3.09
N TYR A 36 13.16 5.38 2.70
CA TYR A 36 12.41 4.76 1.60
C TYR A 36 12.54 5.52 0.27
N ARG A 37 13.21 6.68 0.25
CA ARG A 37 13.28 7.54 -0.95
C ARG A 37 13.94 6.88 -2.15
N ASN A 38 14.86 5.95 -1.93
CA ASN A 38 15.55 5.25 -3.01
C ASN A 38 14.67 4.20 -3.69
N VAL A 39 13.64 3.70 -3.01
CA VAL A 39 12.75 2.63 -3.51
C VAL A 39 11.34 3.13 -3.84
N VAL A 40 11.01 4.37 -3.46
CA VAL A 40 9.66 4.93 -3.60
C VAL A 40 9.18 4.99 -5.05
N ALA A 41 10.10 5.18 -6.00
CA ALA A 41 9.77 5.24 -7.42
C ALA A 41 9.23 3.90 -7.95
N ASP A 42 9.62 2.79 -7.33
CA ASP A 42 9.26 1.44 -7.74
C ASP A 42 7.99 0.95 -7.03
N LEU A 43 7.45 1.68 -6.05
CA LEU A 43 6.23 1.27 -5.36
C LEU A 43 5.01 1.60 -6.21
N ASP A 44 4.37 0.59 -6.79
CA ASP A 44 3.38 0.72 -7.86
C ASP A 44 2.04 0.06 -7.54
N THR A 45 1.94 -0.61 -6.40
CA THR A 45 0.80 -1.47 -6.10
C THR A 45 0.36 -1.28 -4.66
N ILE A 46 -0.96 -1.22 -4.47
CA ILE A 46 -1.57 -1.16 -3.14
C ILE A 46 -2.29 -2.47 -2.83
N LYS A 47 -2.30 -2.85 -1.55
CA LYS A 47 -3.11 -3.96 -1.05
C LYS A 47 -3.90 -3.52 0.17
N LEU A 48 -5.19 -3.86 0.19
CA LEU A 48 -6.04 -3.70 1.36
C LEU A 48 -5.50 -4.56 2.51
N TYR A 49 -5.18 -3.95 3.66
CA TYR A 49 -4.58 -4.67 4.79
C TYR A 49 -5.59 -4.93 5.91
N THR A 50 -6.23 -3.87 6.41
CA THR A 50 -7.34 -3.98 7.39
C THR A 50 -8.43 -2.97 7.11
N GLN A 51 -9.68 -3.42 7.15
CA GLN A 51 -10.85 -2.55 7.25
C GLN A 51 -11.12 -2.24 8.73
N ALA A 52 -11.67 -1.06 9.02
CA ALA A 52 -12.07 -0.69 10.37
C ALA A 52 -12.96 -1.78 10.99
N HIS A 53 -12.66 -2.19 12.23
CA HIS A 53 -13.31 -3.27 12.99
C HIS A 53 -12.92 -4.73 12.64
N GLY A 54 -11.92 -4.97 11.78
CA GLY A 54 -11.29 -6.29 11.61
C GLY A 54 -10.28 -6.64 12.71
N ALA A 55 -10.04 -7.93 12.96
CA ALA A 55 -8.97 -8.37 13.86
C ALA A 55 -7.61 -7.93 13.30
N LYS A 56 -6.84 -7.16 14.09
CA LYS A 56 -5.49 -6.76 13.70
C LYS A 56 -4.59 -7.99 13.70
N THR A 57 -4.01 -8.32 12.55
CA THR A 57 -2.92 -9.30 12.50
C THR A 57 -1.62 -8.59 12.87
N THR A 58 -0.69 -9.30 13.53
CA THR A 58 0.63 -8.76 13.92
C THR A 58 1.60 -8.63 12.73
N ASN A 59 1.15 -8.86 11.50
CA ASN A 59 1.98 -9.02 10.31
C ASN A 59 2.29 -7.67 9.65
N LEU A 60 3.43 -7.07 9.98
CA LEU A 60 3.79 -5.69 9.58
C LEU A 60 4.15 -5.48 8.08
N ILE A 61 4.06 -6.49 7.20
CA ILE A 61 4.85 -6.50 5.95
C ILE A 61 4.06 -6.95 4.72
N ILE A 62 2.80 -6.54 4.56
CA ILE A 62 1.88 -7.01 3.48
C ILE A 62 1.40 -8.43 3.81
N ASN A 63 0.09 -8.60 4.05
CA ASN A 63 -0.48 -9.94 4.18
C ASN A 63 -0.30 -10.69 2.85
N LEU A 64 0.04 -11.98 2.85
CA LEU A 64 0.14 -12.80 1.65
C LEU A 64 -1.21 -13.38 1.21
N ASP A 65 -2.18 -13.47 2.14
CA ASP A 65 -3.55 -13.90 1.85
C ASP A 65 -4.32 -12.86 1.04
N HIS A 66 -5.49 -13.21 0.53
CA HIS A 66 -6.38 -12.30 -0.21
C HIS A 66 -5.71 -11.63 -1.43
N PRO A 67 -5.27 -12.40 -2.45
CA PRO A 67 -4.74 -11.82 -3.68
C PRO A 67 -5.75 -10.91 -4.41
N GLU A 68 -7.06 -11.10 -4.19
CA GLU A 68 -8.13 -10.26 -4.72
C GLU A 68 -8.15 -8.84 -4.16
N TRP A 69 -7.41 -8.57 -3.08
CA TRP A 69 -7.28 -7.24 -2.48
C TRP A 69 -6.10 -6.43 -3.02
N ILE A 70 -5.41 -6.95 -4.03
CA ILE A 70 -4.31 -6.26 -4.70
C ILE A 70 -4.88 -5.40 -5.83
N PHE A 71 -4.61 -4.09 -5.75
CA PHE A 71 -5.03 -3.12 -6.76
C PHE A 71 -3.77 -2.49 -7.38
N ASP A 72 -3.63 -2.64 -8.69
CA ASP A 72 -2.52 -2.07 -9.43
C ASP A 72 -2.80 -0.63 -9.88
N SER A 73 -1.74 0.06 -10.31
CA SER A 73 -1.81 1.42 -10.83
C SER A 73 -2.52 1.55 -12.18
N ALA A 74 -2.98 0.47 -12.81
CA ALA A 74 -3.70 0.51 -14.09
C ALA A 74 -5.22 0.60 -13.92
N SER A 75 -5.73 0.41 -12.70
CA SER A 75 -7.16 0.51 -12.41
C SER A 75 -7.63 1.96 -12.24
N ASP A 76 -8.64 2.35 -13.03
CA ASP A 76 -9.37 3.61 -12.89
C ASP A 76 -10.54 3.53 -11.88
N ALA A 77 -10.69 2.40 -11.19
CA ALA A 77 -11.68 2.24 -10.15
C ALA A 77 -11.44 3.23 -8.99
N SER A 78 -12.52 3.77 -8.43
CA SER A 78 -12.40 4.65 -7.27
C SER A 78 -12.06 3.83 -6.02
N LEU A 79 -11.33 4.43 -5.08
CA LEU A 79 -10.97 3.77 -3.83
C LEU A 79 -12.20 3.24 -3.08
N ALA A 80 -13.31 3.97 -3.12
CA ALA A 80 -14.59 3.53 -2.53
C ALA A 80 -15.12 2.24 -3.19
N SER A 81 -15.06 2.12 -4.52
CA SER A 81 -15.48 0.90 -5.24
C SER A 81 -14.60 -0.32 -4.94
N LEU A 82 -13.35 -0.08 -4.53
CA LEU A 82 -12.38 -1.10 -4.13
C LEU A 82 -12.51 -1.47 -2.64
N GLY A 83 -13.52 -0.94 -1.95
CA GLY A 83 -13.78 -1.24 -0.54
C GLY A 83 -12.90 -0.47 0.44
N VAL A 84 -12.19 0.58 -0.01
CA VAL A 84 -11.47 1.49 0.88
C VAL A 84 -12.47 2.42 1.56
N GLN A 85 -12.33 2.56 2.87
CA GLN A 85 -13.17 3.39 3.73
C GLN A 85 -12.31 4.30 4.62
N ASN A 86 -12.95 5.15 5.42
CA ASN A 86 -12.24 5.89 6.45
C ASN A 86 -11.49 4.91 7.38
N GLU A 87 -10.30 5.33 7.84
CA GLU A 87 -9.41 4.55 8.70
C GLU A 87 -9.00 3.16 8.15
N THR A 88 -9.08 2.96 6.83
CA THR A 88 -8.53 1.76 6.19
C THR A 88 -7.01 1.81 6.17
N GLU A 89 -6.37 0.71 6.57
CA GLU A 89 -4.92 0.55 6.43
C GLU A 89 -4.60 -0.13 5.09
N LEU A 90 -3.66 0.45 4.34
CA LEU A 90 -3.23 -0.02 3.03
C LEU A 90 -1.72 -0.25 3.05
N SER A 91 -1.26 -1.30 2.36
CA SER A 91 0.15 -1.52 2.08
C SER A 91 0.48 -1.00 0.68
N LEU A 92 1.57 -0.24 0.54
CA LEU A 92 2.13 0.21 -0.74
C LEU A 92 3.46 -0.50 -0.98
N PHE A 93 3.60 -1.20 -2.10
CA PHE A 93 4.73 -2.07 -2.38
C PHE A 93 5.07 -2.15 -3.87
N HIS A 94 6.22 -2.75 -4.18
CA HIS A 94 6.67 -3.04 -5.54
C HIS A 94 6.20 -4.43 -5.96
N ARG A 95 5.32 -4.52 -6.95
CA ARG A 95 4.65 -5.77 -7.35
C ARG A 95 5.62 -6.88 -7.79
N PRO A 96 6.60 -6.65 -8.67
CA PRO A 96 7.58 -7.67 -9.04
C PRO A 96 8.35 -8.25 -7.84
N ALA A 97 8.73 -7.42 -6.86
CA ALA A 97 9.42 -7.91 -5.67
C ALA A 97 8.51 -8.79 -4.79
N TYR A 98 7.23 -8.43 -4.67
CA TYR A 98 6.24 -9.26 -3.98
C TYR A 98 6.03 -10.60 -4.69
N GLU A 99 5.89 -10.61 -6.01
CA GLU A 99 5.71 -11.84 -6.78
C GLU A 99 6.96 -12.74 -6.71
N ALA A 100 8.16 -12.17 -6.77
CA ALA A 100 9.40 -12.92 -6.59
C ALA A 100 9.49 -13.54 -5.19
N PHE A 101 9.07 -12.80 -4.16
CA PHE A 101 9.01 -13.32 -2.78
C PHE A 101 8.00 -14.47 -2.65
N LEU A 102 6.85 -14.42 -3.32
CA LEU A 102 5.87 -15.52 -3.30
C LEU A 102 6.42 -16.84 -3.87
N GLN A 103 7.34 -16.79 -4.84
CA GLN A 103 7.95 -18.00 -5.41
C GLN A 103 8.90 -18.69 -4.41
N HIS A 104 9.58 -17.90 -3.58
CA HIS A 104 10.54 -18.38 -2.58
C HIS A 104 10.43 -17.55 -1.30
N PRO A 105 9.41 -17.80 -0.45
CA PRO A 105 9.12 -16.98 0.73
C PRO A 105 10.12 -17.30 1.86
N GLU A 106 11.35 -16.85 1.70
CA GLU A 106 12.40 -16.96 2.70
C GLU A 106 12.73 -15.57 3.25
N THR A 107 12.50 -15.39 4.55
CA THR A 107 12.99 -14.20 5.26
C THR A 107 14.34 -14.55 5.88
N ARG A 108 15.43 -14.18 5.18
CA ARG A 108 16.79 -14.38 5.70
C ARG A 108 17.20 -13.19 6.55
N TRP A 109 17.72 -13.48 7.73
CA TRP A 109 18.30 -12.50 8.65
C TRP A 109 19.83 -12.61 8.55
N ASP A 110 20.39 -12.15 7.43
CA ASP A 110 21.85 -12.00 7.29
C ASP A 110 22.25 -10.53 7.50
#